data_AF-A0A845UUI0-F1
#
_entry.id   AF-A0A845UUI0-F1
#
_cell.length_a   1.000
_cell.length_b   1.000
_cell.length_c   1.000
_cell.angle_alpha   90.00
_cell.angle_beta   90.00
_cell.angle_gamma   90.00
#
_symmetry.space_group_name_H-M   'P 1'
#
loop_
_entity.id
_entity.type
_entity.pdbx_description
1 polymer ?
#
loop_
_entity_poly.entity_id
_entity_poly.type
_entity_poly.pdbx_seq_one_letter_code
_entity_poly.pdbx_strand_id
1 'polypeptide(L)'
;MLSHDSAVSDFYDDAALSSTYHPELIELIKRATGARRVEIFDDTRRSSSSAKQREHGTRDPANIVHNDYTHESGPRRLEDFFSDSPDQVPRLKQRRFAIINAWRPIGEPVVDHPLVLCDARSVRGDDLVAVERRGADRIGELQVAMYQPDQRWYYYPRMHRGEVLLFKTYDSALDGRTRFTPHSSCKDPRAPADAAPRESLETRCMVFF
;
A
#
# COMPACT_ATOMS: atom_id res chain seq x y z
N MET A 1 -9.88 6.86 5.14
CA MET A 1 -10.59 6.58 3.88
C MET A 1 -10.99 7.90 3.27
N LEU A 2 -10.83 8.05 1.96
CA LEU A 2 -11.17 9.26 1.21
C LEU A 2 -12.10 8.88 0.06
N SER A 3 -13.09 9.71 -0.23
CA SER A 3 -13.88 9.61 -1.45
C SER A 3 -13.10 10.20 -2.62
N HIS A 4 -13.00 9.45 -3.72
CA HIS A 4 -12.29 9.83 -4.92
C HIS A 4 -12.80 9.02 -6.12
N ASP A 5 -13.58 9.67 -6.97
CA ASP A 5 -14.02 9.11 -8.24
C ASP A 5 -12.97 9.43 -9.32
N SER A 6 -12.35 8.37 -9.83
CA SER A 6 -11.30 8.48 -10.86
C SER A 6 -11.92 8.47 -12.25
N ALA A 7 -11.35 9.24 -13.18
CA ALA A 7 -11.75 9.20 -14.59
C ALA A 7 -11.32 7.90 -15.30
N VAL A 8 -10.46 7.09 -14.69
CA VAL A 8 -10.05 5.78 -15.22
C VAL A 8 -11.17 4.76 -15.02
N SER A 9 -11.66 4.21 -16.14
CA SER A 9 -12.66 3.14 -16.17
C SER A 9 -12.03 1.74 -16.09
N ASP A 10 -10.84 1.56 -16.66
CA ASP A 10 -10.10 0.29 -16.64
C ASP A 10 -8.77 0.45 -15.91
N PHE A 11 -8.66 -0.16 -14.72
CA PHE A 11 -7.44 -0.13 -13.91
C PHE A 11 -6.39 -1.13 -14.36
N TYR A 12 -6.67 -1.95 -15.38
CA TYR A 12 -5.70 -2.83 -16.02
C TYR A 12 -4.96 -2.15 -17.19
N ASP A 13 -5.40 -0.98 -17.64
CA ASP A 13 -4.70 -0.16 -18.63
C ASP A 13 -3.61 0.70 -17.95
N ASP A 14 -2.35 0.28 -18.09
CA ASP A 14 -1.19 0.98 -17.54
C ASP A 14 -1.03 2.40 -18.11
N ALA A 15 -1.43 2.64 -19.36
CA ALA A 15 -1.35 3.97 -19.96
C ALA A 15 -2.40 4.90 -19.35
N ALA A 16 -3.62 4.41 -19.10
CA ALA A 16 -4.64 5.14 -18.37
C ALA A 16 -4.24 5.41 -16.91
N LEU A 17 -3.61 4.43 -16.24
CA LEU A 17 -3.07 4.65 -14.89
C LEU A 17 -2.07 5.79 -14.86
N SER A 18 -1.07 5.75 -15.73
CA SER A 18 0.02 6.73 -15.77
C SER A 18 -0.47 8.12 -16.19
N SER A 19 -1.29 8.21 -17.24
CA SER A 19 -1.73 9.49 -17.79
C SER A 19 -2.83 10.18 -16.98
N THR A 20 -3.64 9.43 -16.22
CA THR A 20 -4.85 9.94 -15.57
C THR A 20 -4.87 9.66 -14.07
N TYR A 21 -4.84 8.38 -13.66
CA TYR A 21 -5.01 8.03 -12.24
C TYR A 21 -3.83 8.47 -11.37
N HIS A 22 -2.59 8.39 -11.86
CA HIS A 22 -1.41 8.83 -11.14
C HIS A 22 -1.44 10.33 -10.82
N PRO A 23 -1.71 11.24 -11.77
CA PRO A 23 -1.95 12.66 -11.48
C PRO A 23 -3.07 12.89 -10.47
N GLU A 24 -4.21 12.22 -10.62
CA GLU A 24 -5.33 12.30 -9.67
C GLU A 24 -4.91 11.94 -8.24
N LEU A 25 -4.19 10.81 -8.11
CA LEU A 25 -3.74 10.29 -6.83
C LEU A 25 -2.67 11.17 -6.18
N ILE A 26 -1.74 11.71 -6.97
CA ILE A 26 -0.73 12.67 -6.49
C ILE A 26 -1.42 13.87 -5.84
N GLU A 27 -2.43 14.44 -6.48
CA GLU A 27 -3.15 15.60 -5.95
C GLU A 27 -4.01 15.23 -4.74
N LEU A 28 -4.64 14.05 -4.73
CA LEU A 28 -5.35 13.54 -3.56
C LEU A 28 -4.42 13.40 -2.34
N ILE A 29 -3.24 12.79 -2.52
CA ILE A 29 -2.26 12.59 -1.45
C ILE A 29 -1.70 13.93 -0.96
N LYS A 30 -1.35 14.86 -1.86
CA LYS A 30 -0.91 16.22 -1.47
C LYS A 30 -1.96 16.92 -0.61
N ARG A 31 -3.22 16.94 -1.04
CA ARG A 31 -4.33 17.55 -0.28
C ARG A 31 -4.52 16.89 1.09
N ALA A 32 -4.45 15.56 1.15
CA ALA A 32 -4.67 14.80 2.38
C ALA A 32 -3.52 14.94 3.40
N THR A 33 -2.29 15.19 2.93
CA THR A 33 -1.08 15.10 3.77
C THR A 33 -0.33 16.43 3.94
N GLY A 34 -0.58 17.42 3.09
CA GLY A 34 0.21 18.64 3.01
C GLY A 34 1.58 18.44 2.34
N ALA A 35 1.80 17.34 1.62
CA ALA A 35 3.05 17.05 0.93
C ALA A 35 3.34 18.05 -0.19
N ARG A 36 4.63 18.33 -0.41
CA ARG A 36 5.12 19.21 -1.49
C ARG A 36 5.40 18.46 -2.77
N ARG A 37 5.80 17.19 -2.66
CA ARG A 37 6.14 16.31 -3.78
C ARG A 37 5.65 14.89 -3.46
N VAL A 38 5.07 14.26 -4.46
CA VAL A 38 4.62 12.86 -4.41
C VAL A 38 5.14 12.19 -5.67
N GLU A 39 5.78 11.03 -5.52
CA GLU A 39 6.29 10.22 -6.61
C GLU A 39 5.67 8.82 -6.52
N ILE A 40 5.14 8.32 -7.63
CA ILE A 40 4.60 6.96 -7.70
C ILE A 40 5.67 6.04 -8.26
N PHE A 41 5.88 4.89 -7.61
CA PHE A 41 6.97 3.98 -7.99
C PHE A 41 6.53 2.51 -8.18
N ASP A 42 5.30 2.16 -7.80
CA ASP A 42 4.81 0.79 -7.93
C ASP A 42 3.28 0.76 -7.92
N ASP A 43 2.72 -0.07 -8.79
CA ASP A 43 1.32 -0.45 -8.83
C ASP A 43 1.19 -1.96 -8.67
N THR A 44 0.52 -2.39 -7.61
CA THR A 44 0.28 -3.80 -7.33
C THR A 44 -1.21 -4.12 -7.44
N ARG A 45 -1.57 -4.87 -8.47
CA ARG A 45 -2.92 -5.42 -8.67
C ARG A 45 -3.07 -6.79 -8.02
N ARG A 46 -4.19 -7.03 -7.34
CA ARG A 46 -4.54 -8.33 -6.74
C ARG A 46 -5.99 -8.69 -7.03
N SER A 47 -6.22 -9.99 -7.27
CA SER A 47 -7.56 -10.53 -7.49
C SER A 47 -7.74 -11.84 -6.73
N SER A 48 -8.92 -12.09 -6.13
CA SER A 48 -9.29 -13.40 -5.59
C SER A 48 -9.90 -14.35 -6.63
N SER A 49 -9.97 -13.95 -7.91
CA SER A 49 -10.42 -14.80 -9.01
C SER A 49 -9.24 -15.39 -9.78
N SER A 50 -9.15 -16.72 -9.83
CA SER A 50 -8.11 -17.40 -10.62
C SER A 50 -8.19 -17.10 -12.12
N ALA A 51 -9.37 -16.76 -12.65
CA ALA A 51 -9.51 -16.35 -14.04
C ALA A 51 -8.83 -15.00 -14.28
N LYS A 52 -9.08 -14.02 -13.41
CA LYS A 52 -8.46 -12.69 -13.46
C LYS A 52 -6.96 -12.73 -13.19
N GLN A 53 -6.51 -13.62 -12.30
CA GLN A 53 -5.10 -13.89 -12.08
C GLN A 53 -4.39 -14.37 -13.35
N ARG A 54 -5.00 -15.29 -14.11
CA ARG A 54 -4.43 -15.76 -15.38
C ARG A 54 -4.49 -14.71 -16.49
N GLU A 55 -5.58 -13.95 -16.56
CA GLU A 55 -5.79 -12.92 -17.58
C GLU A 55 -4.78 -11.76 -17.44
N HIS A 56 -4.58 -11.27 -16.21
CA HIS A 56 -3.82 -10.05 -15.96
C HIS A 56 -2.51 -10.28 -15.19
N GLY A 57 -2.12 -11.54 -14.94
CA GLY A 57 -0.92 -11.88 -14.18
C GLY A 57 -0.95 -11.44 -12.71
N THR A 58 -2.14 -11.21 -12.14
CA THR A 58 -2.28 -10.76 -10.75
C THR A 58 -2.10 -11.90 -9.75
N ARG A 59 -1.82 -11.56 -8.49
CA ARG A 59 -1.70 -12.51 -7.38
C ARG A 59 -2.91 -12.44 -6.45
N ASP A 60 -3.09 -13.47 -5.63
CA ASP A 60 -4.07 -13.45 -4.54
C ASP A 60 -3.89 -12.25 -3.60
N PRO A 61 -4.95 -11.81 -2.90
CA PRO A 61 -4.83 -10.91 -1.75
C PRO A 61 -3.76 -11.37 -0.76
N ALA A 62 -2.96 -10.45 -0.22
CA ALA A 62 -1.91 -10.80 0.74
C ALA A 62 -2.53 -11.26 2.07
N ASN A 63 -2.33 -12.51 2.44
CA ASN A 63 -2.86 -13.12 3.67
C ASN A 63 -1.85 -13.19 4.82
N ILE A 64 -0.59 -12.85 4.56
CA ILE A 64 0.42 -12.68 5.61
C ILE A 64 0.28 -11.28 6.18
N VAL A 65 0.31 -11.17 7.50
CA VAL A 65 0.30 -9.86 8.18
C VAL A 65 1.69 -9.25 8.09
N HIS A 66 1.81 -8.10 7.42
CA HIS A 66 3.10 -7.49 7.12
C HIS A 66 3.07 -5.96 7.14
N ASN A 67 4.24 -5.36 7.23
CA ASN A 67 4.52 -3.99 6.82
C ASN A 67 5.56 -4.01 5.69
N ASP A 68 5.40 -3.15 4.68
CA ASP A 68 6.19 -3.22 3.45
C ASP A 68 7.69 -2.90 3.64
N TYR A 69 8.03 -2.14 4.69
CA TYR A 69 9.38 -1.61 4.88
C TYR A 69 9.86 -1.74 6.32
N THR A 70 11.17 -1.79 6.51
CA THR A 70 11.83 -1.63 7.81
C THR A 70 12.37 -0.21 7.94
N HIS A 71 13.03 0.07 9.06
CA HIS A 71 13.83 1.28 9.20
C HIS A 71 14.90 1.40 8.11
N GLU A 72 15.53 0.29 7.74
CA GLU A 72 16.64 0.25 6.78
C GLU A 72 16.16 0.16 5.32
N SER A 73 15.06 -0.54 5.05
CA SER A 73 14.58 -0.76 3.68
C SER A 73 13.81 0.43 3.11
N GLY A 74 13.23 1.29 3.97
CA GLY A 74 12.58 2.54 3.53
C GLY A 74 13.53 3.52 2.83
N PRO A 75 14.66 3.93 3.44
CA PRO A 75 15.66 4.78 2.80
C PRO A 75 16.34 4.14 1.60
N ARG A 76 16.50 2.81 1.59
CA ARG A 76 17.02 2.06 0.43
C ARG A 76 16.04 2.12 -0.73
N ARG A 77 14.73 2.03 -0.49
CA ARG A 77 13.73 2.21 -1.56
C ARG A 77 13.78 3.59 -2.21
N LEU A 78 14.10 4.62 -1.44
CA LEU A 78 14.33 5.96 -1.98
C LEU A 78 15.56 5.99 -2.89
N GLU A 79 16.66 5.36 -2.49
CA GLU A 79 17.86 5.22 -3.34
C GLU A 79 17.54 4.45 -4.63
N ASP A 80 16.87 3.31 -4.53
CA ASP A 80 16.48 2.48 -5.68
C ASP A 80 15.66 3.28 -6.69
N PHE A 81 14.67 4.06 -6.22
CA PHE A 81 13.79 4.82 -7.11
C PHE A 81 14.51 5.99 -7.81
N PHE A 82 15.52 6.58 -7.17
CA PHE A 82 16.31 7.67 -7.74
C PHE A 82 17.68 7.20 -8.25
N SER A 83 17.82 5.92 -8.64
CA SER A 83 19.09 5.37 -9.16
C SER A 83 19.60 6.13 -10.39
N ASP A 84 18.68 6.63 -11.22
CA ASP A 84 18.98 7.40 -12.43
C ASP A 84 19.17 8.91 -12.13
N SER A 85 19.06 9.32 -10.87
CA SER A 85 19.27 10.70 -10.41
C SER A 85 19.82 10.74 -8.98
N PRO A 86 20.98 10.10 -8.72
CA PRO A 86 21.49 9.88 -7.37
C PRO A 86 21.80 11.18 -6.62
N ASP A 87 22.12 12.26 -7.34
CA ASP A 87 22.39 13.58 -6.76
C ASP A 87 21.21 14.17 -5.99
N GLN A 88 19.97 13.73 -6.26
CA GLN A 88 18.78 14.17 -5.52
C GLN A 88 18.67 13.51 -4.14
N VAL A 89 19.19 12.29 -3.99
CA VAL A 89 18.98 11.44 -2.80
C VAL A 89 19.43 12.11 -1.50
N PRO A 90 20.66 12.68 -1.40
CA PRO A 90 21.11 13.30 -0.14
C PRO A 90 20.16 14.41 0.33
N ARG A 91 19.70 15.26 -0.59
CA ARG A 91 18.78 16.36 -0.27
C ARG A 91 17.41 15.84 0.17
N LEU A 92 16.90 14.79 -0.48
CA LEU A 92 15.60 14.20 -0.13
C LEU A 92 15.65 13.49 1.23
N LYS A 93 16.76 12.83 1.57
CA LYS A 93 16.97 12.18 2.88
C LYS A 93 17.16 13.17 4.05
N GLN A 94 17.60 14.40 3.78
CA GLN A 94 17.72 15.45 4.80
C GLN A 94 16.38 15.99 5.30
N ARG A 95 15.28 15.74 4.58
CA ARG A 95 13.94 16.17 4.95
C ARG A 95 13.09 14.95 5.29
N ARG A 96 11.93 15.22 5.91
CA ARG A 96 10.96 14.16 6.19
C ARG A 96 10.38 13.64 4.88
N PHE A 97 10.36 12.33 4.74
CA PHE A 97 9.62 11.64 3.70
C PHE A 97 8.90 10.43 4.29
N ALA A 98 7.86 9.99 3.60
CA ALA A 98 7.08 8.81 3.95
C ALA A 98 6.84 7.95 2.72
N ILE A 99 6.52 6.68 2.93
CA ILE A 99 5.94 5.82 1.91
C ILE A 99 4.49 5.57 2.31
N ILE A 100 3.58 5.95 1.42
CA ILE A 100 2.13 5.82 1.60
C ILE A 100 1.59 4.92 0.50
N ASN A 101 0.82 3.92 0.91
CA ASN A 101 0.08 3.07 -0.01
C ASN A 101 -1.32 3.67 -0.17
N ALA A 102 -1.77 3.79 -1.42
CA ALA A 102 -3.13 4.08 -1.79
C ALA A 102 -3.80 2.81 -2.28
N TRP A 103 -4.66 2.24 -1.44
CA TRP A 103 -5.39 1.02 -1.76
C TRP A 103 -6.82 1.34 -2.18
N ARG A 104 -7.24 0.80 -3.32
CA ARG A 104 -8.60 0.96 -3.83
C ARG A 104 -9.15 -0.34 -4.42
N PRO A 105 -10.47 -0.58 -4.29
CA PRO A 105 -11.18 -1.48 -5.17
C PRO A 105 -11.13 -1.00 -6.62
N ILE A 106 -11.02 -1.94 -7.56
CA ILE A 106 -11.05 -1.65 -9.00
C ILE A 106 -12.15 -2.43 -9.74
N GLY A 107 -12.82 -3.36 -9.07
CA GLY A 107 -13.99 -4.11 -9.55
C GLY A 107 -15.24 -3.79 -8.72
N GLU A 108 -16.07 -4.81 -8.49
CA GLU A 108 -17.25 -4.70 -7.63
C GLU A 108 -16.89 -4.35 -6.17
N PRO A 109 -17.85 -3.85 -5.36
CA PRO A 109 -17.62 -3.60 -3.94
C PRO A 109 -17.03 -4.81 -3.22
N VAL A 110 -16.04 -4.57 -2.36
CA VAL A 110 -15.25 -5.64 -1.73
C VAL A 110 -16.03 -6.29 -0.60
N VAL A 111 -16.73 -7.39 -0.88
CA VAL A 111 -17.50 -8.15 0.12
C VAL A 111 -16.68 -9.26 0.77
N ASP A 112 -15.77 -9.88 0.02
CA ASP A 112 -14.83 -10.89 0.54
C ASP A 112 -13.38 -10.37 0.42
N HIS A 113 -12.48 -10.91 1.23
CA HIS A 113 -11.07 -10.50 1.29
C HIS A 113 -10.86 -8.98 1.47
N PRO A 114 -11.52 -8.32 2.44
CA PRO A 114 -11.31 -6.89 2.69
C PRO A 114 -9.86 -6.58 3.08
N LEU A 115 -9.45 -5.33 2.89
CA LEU A 115 -8.19 -4.86 3.47
C LEU A 115 -8.35 -4.77 4.99
N VAL A 116 -7.35 -5.28 5.69
CA VAL A 116 -7.25 -5.28 7.14
C VAL A 116 -6.02 -4.46 7.55
N LEU A 117 -6.19 -3.50 8.45
CA LEU A 117 -5.13 -2.63 8.96
C LEU A 117 -5.07 -2.74 10.48
N CYS A 118 -3.85 -2.81 11.02
CA CYS A 118 -3.61 -2.64 12.44
C CYS A 118 -3.49 -1.15 12.77
N ASP A 119 -4.09 -0.71 13.87
CA ASP A 119 -3.78 0.60 14.43
C ASP A 119 -2.34 0.60 14.90
N ALA A 120 -1.49 1.32 14.18
CA ALA A 120 -0.06 1.41 14.46
C ALA A 120 0.28 1.93 15.87
N ARG A 121 -0.68 2.56 16.60
CA ARG A 121 -0.49 2.96 18.00
C ARG A 121 -0.59 1.78 18.99
N SER A 122 -1.13 0.65 18.54
CA SER A 122 -1.22 -0.60 19.29
C SER A 122 -0.11 -1.60 18.95
N VAL A 123 0.83 -1.21 18.09
CA VAL A 123 1.94 -2.05 17.65
C VAL A 123 3.20 -1.64 18.41
N ARG A 124 3.83 -2.60 19.08
CA ARG A 124 5.10 -2.39 19.79
C ARG A 124 6.27 -2.57 18.81
N GLY A 125 7.44 -2.00 19.14
CA GLY A 125 8.60 -2.06 18.24
C GLY A 125 9.08 -3.50 17.98
N ASP A 126 8.93 -4.35 18.98
CA ASP A 126 9.26 -5.77 19.05
C ASP A 126 8.19 -6.69 18.43
N ASP A 127 7.05 -6.14 18.00
CA ASP A 127 6.00 -6.92 17.30
C ASP A 127 6.32 -7.12 15.82
N LEU A 128 7.28 -6.38 15.26
CA LEU A 128 7.59 -6.39 13.83
C LEU A 128 8.97 -6.99 13.58
N VAL A 129 8.99 -8.20 13.03
CA VAL A 129 10.23 -8.91 12.72
C VAL A 129 10.61 -8.67 11.27
N ALA A 130 11.82 -8.16 11.04
CA ALA A 130 12.37 -8.00 9.69
C ALA A 130 12.58 -9.37 9.02
N VAL A 131 12.12 -9.48 7.78
CA VAL A 131 12.26 -10.69 6.96
C VAL A 131 12.79 -10.29 5.59
N GLU A 132 13.86 -10.96 5.17
CA GLU A 132 14.39 -10.83 3.82
C GLU A 132 13.42 -11.45 2.81
N ARG A 133 13.11 -10.68 1.77
CA ARG A 133 12.38 -11.16 0.60
C ARG A 133 13.33 -11.22 -0.58
N ARG A 134 13.86 -12.41 -0.86
CA ARG A 134 14.76 -12.66 -1.99
C ARG A 134 13.95 -12.82 -3.27
N GLY A 135 14.05 -11.83 -4.17
CA GLY A 135 13.60 -11.94 -5.56
C GLY A 135 14.77 -12.32 -6.48
N ALA A 136 14.49 -12.53 -7.76
CA ALA A 136 15.51 -12.86 -8.76
C ALA A 136 16.58 -11.76 -8.88
N ASP A 137 16.14 -10.49 -8.88
CA ASP A 137 17.00 -9.34 -9.19
C ASP A 137 17.36 -8.49 -7.96
N ARG A 138 16.74 -8.76 -6.79
CA ARG A 138 17.01 -8.00 -5.56
C ARG A 138 16.66 -8.75 -4.29
N ILE A 139 17.38 -8.44 -3.21
CA ILE A 139 16.98 -8.77 -1.84
C ILE A 139 16.22 -7.57 -1.29
N GLY A 140 14.90 -7.70 -1.19
CA GLY A 140 14.06 -6.77 -0.44
C GLY A 140 14.01 -7.15 1.03
N GLU A 141 13.46 -6.27 1.86
CA GLU A 141 13.28 -6.51 3.29
C GLU A 141 11.96 -5.86 3.73
N LEU A 142 11.11 -6.67 4.34
CA LEU A 142 9.79 -6.29 4.87
C LEU A 142 9.71 -6.68 6.34
N GLN A 143 8.61 -6.34 7.01
CA GLN A 143 8.34 -6.81 8.37
C GLN A 143 7.14 -7.74 8.40
N VAL A 144 7.21 -8.83 9.15
CA VAL A 144 6.06 -9.67 9.52
C VAL A 144 5.64 -9.33 10.94
N ALA A 145 4.33 -9.20 11.18
CA ALA A 145 3.83 -8.92 12.51
C ALA A 145 3.66 -10.21 13.32
N MET A 146 4.19 -10.20 14.54
CA MET A 146 3.93 -11.20 15.56
C MET A 146 2.59 -10.91 16.24
N TYR A 147 1.86 -11.97 16.60
CA TYR A 147 0.62 -11.82 17.32
C TYR A 147 0.86 -11.19 18.70
N GLN A 148 0.08 -10.18 19.02
CA GLN A 148 -0.09 -9.69 20.39
C GLN A 148 -1.56 -9.43 20.70
N PRO A 149 -2.01 -9.68 21.94
CA PRO A 149 -3.41 -9.52 22.33
C PRO A 149 -3.87 -8.05 22.40
N ASP A 150 -2.96 -7.08 22.47
CA ASP A 150 -3.26 -5.64 22.55
C ASP A 150 -3.37 -4.96 21.18
N GLN A 151 -2.98 -5.64 20.09
CA GLN A 151 -3.12 -5.15 18.73
C GLN A 151 -4.60 -4.94 18.36
N ARG A 152 -4.89 -3.76 17.81
CA ARG A 152 -6.25 -3.37 17.40
C ARG A 152 -6.36 -3.40 15.89
N TRP A 153 -7.17 -4.32 15.40
CA TRP A 153 -7.35 -4.58 13.99
C TRP A 153 -8.69 -4.02 13.49
N TYR A 154 -8.63 -3.38 12.32
CA TYR A 154 -9.78 -2.83 11.62
C TYR A 154 -9.81 -3.43 10.21
N TYR A 155 -11.01 -3.72 9.72
CA TYR A 155 -11.21 -4.17 8.34
C TYR A 155 -12.20 -3.23 7.66
N TYR A 156 -12.09 -3.12 6.33
CA TYR A 156 -12.89 -2.20 5.53
C TYR A 156 -13.78 -2.97 4.55
N PRO A 157 -14.97 -3.44 5.00
CA PRO A 157 -15.86 -4.21 4.16
C PRO A 157 -16.67 -3.31 3.23
N ARG A 158 -17.04 -3.86 2.07
CA ARG A 158 -17.88 -3.23 1.04
C ARG A 158 -17.33 -1.90 0.51
N MET A 159 -16.01 -1.72 0.58
CA MET A 159 -15.39 -0.59 -0.10
C MET A 159 -15.69 -0.65 -1.60
N HIS A 160 -16.05 0.48 -2.20
CA HIS A 160 -16.32 0.58 -3.63
C HIS A 160 -15.22 1.38 -4.36
N ARG A 161 -15.27 1.40 -5.70
CA ARG A 161 -14.23 2.01 -6.55
C ARG A 161 -14.03 3.50 -6.34
N GLY A 162 -15.00 4.19 -5.74
CA GLY A 162 -14.94 5.63 -5.41
C GLY A 162 -14.30 5.90 -4.06
N GLU A 163 -13.73 4.89 -3.40
CA GLU A 163 -13.07 5.03 -2.09
C GLU A 163 -11.61 4.60 -2.17
N VAL A 164 -10.75 5.37 -1.51
CA VAL A 164 -9.31 5.12 -1.40
C VAL A 164 -8.90 5.08 0.07
N LEU A 165 -8.18 4.04 0.47
CA LEU A 165 -7.49 3.99 1.75
C LEU A 165 -6.05 4.45 1.56
N LEU A 166 -5.69 5.54 2.24
CA LEU A 166 -4.31 5.94 2.40
C LEU A 166 -3.81 5.44 3.75
N PHE A 167 -2.71 4.70 3.75
CA PHE A 167 -2.03 4.29 4.97
C PHE A 167 -0.53 4.29 4.75
N LYS A 168 0.20 4.55 5.83
CA LYS A 168 1.64 4.75 5.78
C LYS A 168 2.35 3.45 6.08
N THR A 169 3.28 3.06 5.22
CA THR A 169 4.12 1.86 5.40
C THR A 169 5.55 2.21 5.81
N TYR A 170 5.93 3.49 5.72
CA TYR A 170 7.18 4.03 6.24
C TYR A 170 7.07 5.55 6.55
N ASP A 171 7.69 6.03 7.63
CA ASP A 171 7.99 7.46 7.86
C ASP A 171 9.46 7.59 8.30
N SER A 172 10.18 8.57 7.74
CA SER A 172 11.57 8.83 8.14
C SER A 172 11.69 9.58 9.47
N ALA A 173 10.61 10.22 9.95
CA ALA A 173 10.63 10.92 11.23
C ALA A 173 10.69 9.95 12.42
N LEU A 174 11.52 10.29 13.42
CA LEU A 174 11.74 9.53 14.66
C LEU A 174 11.16 10.23 15.90
N ASP A 175 10.17 11.11 15.71
CA ASP A 175 9.58 11.96 16.74
C ASP A 175 8.39 11.30 17.49
N GLY A 176 8.36 9.97 17.54
CA GLY A 176 7.32 9.20 18.22
C GLY A 176 6.03 8.98 17.42
N ARG A 177 5.91 9.54 16.20
CA ARG A 177 4.77 9.24 15.32
C ARG A 177 4.78 7.79 14.84
N THR A 178 3.63 7.31 14.37
CA THR A 178 3.52 6.00 13.73
C THR A 178 4.25 5.98 12.38
N ARG A 179 5.09 4.96 12.18
CA ARG A 179 5.96 4.81 11.01
C ARG A 179 5.60 3.63 10.13
N PHE A 180 5.07 2.58 10.72
CA PHE A 180 4.78 1.29 10.08
C PHE A 180 3.33 0.93 10.38
N THR A 181 2.59 0.45 9.38
CA THR A 181 1.18 0.05 9.55
C THR A 181 1.04 -1.39 9.07
N PRO A 182 1.05 -2.37 9.99
CA PRO A 182 0.81 -3.76 9.66
C PRO A 182 -0.56 -3.92 8.98
N HIS A 183 -0.58 -4.67 7.89
CA HIS A 183 -1.77 -4.85 7.09
C HIS A 183 -1.80 -6.24 6.45
N SER A 184 -3.00 -6.64 6.06
CA SER A 184 -3.25 -7.94 5.44
C SER A 184 -4.61 -7.95 4.74
N SER A 185 -5.01 -9.14 4.32
CA SER A 185 -6.34 -9.47 3.82
C SER A 185 -6.71 -10.85 4.35
N CYS A 186 -7.93 -11.01 4.81
CA CYS A 186 -8.44 -12.30 5.25
C CYS A 186 -9.80 -12.58 4.61
N LYS A 187 -10.12 -13.86 4.38
CA LYS A 187 -11.46 -14.27 3.95
C LYS A 187 -12.49 -13.83 5.00
N ASP A 188 -13.59 -13.21 4.59
CA ASP A 188 -14.68 -12.87 5.51
C ASP A 188 -15.59 -14.09 5.65
N PRO A 189 -15.72 -14.70 6.85
CA PRO A 189 -16.61 -15.85 7.05
C PRO A 189 -18.09 -15.53 6.84
N ARG A 190 -18.47 -14.25 6.74
CA ARG A 190 -19.83 -13.79 6.48
C ARG A 190 -20.06 -13.44 5.01
N ALA A 191 -19.04 -13.51 4.15
CA ALA A 191 -19.22 -13.26 2.73
C ALA A 191 -20.16 -14.30 2.11
N PRO A 192 -21.15 -13.89 1.29
CA PRO A 192 -21.98 -14.82 0.52
C PRO A 192 -21.14 -15.75 -0.35
N ALA A 193 -21.65 -16.97 -0.60
CA ALA A 193 -20.95 -17.94 -1.44
C ALA A 193 -20.79 -17.48 -2.91
N ASP A 194 -21.68 -16.60 -3.36
CA ASP A 194 -21.72 -15.97 -4.68
C ASP A 194 -21.14 -14.55 -4.69
N ALA A 195 -20.42 -14.15 -3.63
CA ALA A 195 -19.77 -12.85 -3.57
C ALA A 195 -18.83 -12.64 -4.77
N ALA A 196 -18.90 -11.46 -5.37
CA ALA A 196 -17.98 -11.08 -6.43
C ALA A 196 -16.53 -11.18 -5.94
N PRO A 197 -15.61 -11.69 -6.79
CA PRO A 197 -14.20 -11.77 -6.40
C PRO A 197 -13.64 -10.37 -6.16
N ARG A 198 -12.82 -10.22 -5.12
CA ARG A 198 -12.15 -8.96 -4.83
C ARG A 198 -11.14 -8.66 -5.92
N GLU A 199 -11.20 -7.44 -6.47
CA GLU A 199 -10.18 -6.87 -7.35
C GLU A 199 -9.73 -5.53 -6.76
N SER A 200 -8.42 -5.36 -6.59
CA SER A 200 -7.85 -4.18 -5.95
C SER A 200 -6.56 -3.72 -6.60
N LEU A 201 -6.32 -2.41 -6.56
CA LEU A 201 -5.06 -1.77 -6.88
C LEU A 201 -4.47 -1.14 -5.62
N GLU A 202 -3.20 -1.40 -5.38
CA GLU A 202 -2.38 -0.70 -4.40
C GLU A 202 -1.28 0.08 -5.12
N THR A 203 -1.35 1.41 -5.07
CA THR A 203 -0.33 2.29 -5.63
C THR A 203 0.56 2.80 -4.50
N ARG A 204 1.87 2.58 -4.61
CA ARG A 204 2.85 3.00 -3.59
C ARG A 204 3.48 4.32 -3.98
N CYS A 205 3.47 5.25 -3.02
CA CYS A 205 3.88 6.63 -3.25
C CYS A 205 4.97 7.04 -2.27
N MET A 206 6.04 7.65 -2.77
CA MET A 206 7.02 8.37 -1.97
C MET A 206 6.54 9.80 -1.77
N VAL A 207 6.42 10.24 -0.52
CA VAL A 207 5.76 11.49 -0.16
C VAL A 207 6.72 12.37 0.63
N PHE A 208 6.99 13.58 0.13
CA PHE A 208 7.98 14.52 0.68
C PHE A 208 7.30 15.79 1.23
N PHE A 209 7.77 16.27 2.38
CA PHE A 209 7.17 17.37 3.15
C PHE A 209 8.06 18.63 3.19
#